data_AF-A0A933ELZ6-F1
#
_entry.id   AF-A0A933ELZ6-F1
#
_cell.length_a   1.000
_cell.length_b   1.000
_cell.length_c   1.000
_cell.angle_alpha   90.00
_cell.angle_beta   90.00
_cell.angle_gamma   90.00
#
_symmetry.space_group_name_H-M   'P 1'
#
loop_
_entity.id
_entity.type
_entity.pdbx_description
1 polymer ?
#
loop_
_entity_poly.entity_id
_entity_poly.type
_entity_poly.pdbx_seq_one_letter_code
_entity_poly.pdbx_strand_id
1 'polypeptide(L)'
;FEYGDQRFTDSGGDSFIPRLWATRKIGYLLNQIRLKGENPEWVRAIVDLSVRYGIVTPYTSYLITEGDALTLAGREAITQGEVNRLEAAPAQSVGGGAVQTSQDQAALQGAESAAAPAGADANAVKIVGARAFVNVGGVWTDTQFDPSAMKTTKVQFGSDDYFALMGARPDLGAAFALGQRVIVLNDGVAYEVVGESAPPLTIPPTANPVATEVAAAMTPVLVGTPVPVPTQQPTAAPTGSAGGAGGGCAAALIPLGAVVLVVWRRLPRGKRDL
;
A
#
# COMPACT_ATOMS: atom_id res chain seq x y z
N PHE A 1 -1.77 -11.36 -32.74
CA PHE A 1 -0.74 -10.30 -32.66
C PHE A 1 0.42 -10.88 -31.88
N GLU A 2 1.56 -11.14 -32.52
CA GLU A 2 2.81 -11.52 -31.84
C GLU A 2 3.75 -10.32 -31.90
N TYR A 3 4.20 -9.84 -30.74
CA TYR A 3 5.19 -8.77 -30.65
C TYR A 3 6.57 -9.43 -30.61
N GLY A 4 7.26 -9.50 -31.75
CA GLY A 4 8.52 -10.26 -31.91
C GLY A 4 9.66 -9.84 -30.97
N ASP A 5 9.62 -8.61 -30.46
CA ASP A 5 10.65 -8.03 -29.57
C ASP A 5 10.20 -7.91 -28.11
N GLN A 6 8.99 -8.37 -27.76
CA GLN A 6 8.46 -8.28 -26.39
C GLN A 6 8.31 -9.69 -25.80
N ARG A 7 9.22 -10.03 -24.87
CA ARG A 7 9.04 -11.20 -23.98
C ARG A 7 8.32 -10.74 -22.73
N PHE A 8 7.09 -11.21 -22.54
CA PHE A 8 6.40 -11.10 -21.26
C PHE A 8 6.87 -12.24 -20.37
N THR A 9 7.27 -11.91 -19.14
CA THR A 9 7.54 -12.92 -18.11
C THR A 9 6.28 -13.10 -17.28
N ASP A 10 5.91 -14.35 -16.96
CA ASP A 10 4.76 -14.63 -16.10
C ASP A 10 4.99 -14.20 -14.63
N SER A 11 6.24 -13.94 -14.27
CA SER A 11 6.65 -13.47 -12.95
C SER A 11 7.93 -12.62 -13.03
N GLY A 12 8.22 -11.86 -11.97
CA GLY A 12 9.38 -10.98 -11.87
C GLY A 12 9.05 -9.48 -11.94
N GLY A 13 10.09 -8.65 -11.95
CA GLY A 13 9.99 -7.19 -11.87
C GLY A 13 9.95 -6.67 -10.43
N ASP A 14 9.98 -5.34 -10.30
CA ASP A 14 10.00 -4.70 -8.99
C ASP A 14 8.66 -4.87 -8.26
N SER A 15 8.73 -5.44 -7.06
CA SER A 15 7.56 -5.82 -6.25
C SER A 15 6.64 -4.65 -5.87
N PHE A 16 7.15 -3.42 -5.89
CA PHE A 16 6.36 -2.23 -5.59
C PHE A 16 5.47 -1.78 -6.77
N ILE A 17 5.78 -2.18 -8.00
CA ILE A 17 5.11 -1.68 -9.22
C ILE A 17 3.61 -2.02 -9.25
N PRO A 18 3.16 -3.26 -8.98
CA PRO A 18 1.74 -3.59 -9.01
C PRO A 18 0.93 -2.76 -8.01
N ARG A 19 1.48 -2.57 -6.81
CA ARG A 19 0.83 -1.78 -5.75
C ARG A 19 0.80 -0.29 -6.10
N LEU A 20 1.88 0.25 -6.65
CA LEU A 20 1.92 1.65 -7.13
C LEU A 20 0.89 1.90 -8.24
N TRP A 21 0.80 0.99 -9.21
CA TRP A 21 -0.22 1.05 -10.25
C TRP A 21 -1.63 1.03 -9.65
N ALA A 22 -1.89 0.13 -8.70
CA ALA A 22 -3.19 0.02 -8.05
C ALA A 22 -3.56 1.30 -7.28
N THR A 23 -2.62 1.88 -6.53
CA THR A 23 -2.80 3.16 -5.82
C THR A 23 -3.20 4.28 -6.79
N ARG A 24 -2.48 4.44 -7.90
CA ARG A 24 -2.80 5.45 -8.92
C ARG A 24 -4.14 5.19 -9.59
N LYS A 25 -4.44 3.93 -9.90
CA LYS A 25 -5.69 3.54 -10.55
C LYS A 25 -6.89 3.82 -9.64
N ILE A 26 -6.79 3.52 -8.35
CA ILE A 26 -7.81 3.86 -7.35
C ILE A 26 -8.02 5.37 -7.30
N GLY A 27 -6.95 6.18 -7.18
CA GLY A 27 -7.06 7.64 -7.18
C GLY A 27 -7.76 8.18 -8.43
N TYR A 28 -7.43 7.63 -9.61
CA TYR A 28 -8.13 7.95 -10.85
C TYR A 28 -9.63 7.62 -10.79
N LEU A 29 -10.00 6.42 -10.33
CA LEU A 29 -11.40 5.98 -10.26
C LEU A 29 -12.22 6.82 -9.28
N LEU A 30 -11.65 7.16 -8.12
CA LEU A 30 -12.27 8.07 -7.15
C LEU A 30 -12.56 9.44 -7.77
N ASN A 31 -11.62 9.96 -8.56
CA ASN A 31 -11.82 11.21 -9.29
C ASN A 31 -12.91 11.07 -10.38
N GLN A 32 -13.00 9.92 -11.06
CA GLN A 32 -14.09 9.68 -12.02
C GLN A 32 -15.47 9.69 -11.34
N ILE A 33 -15.61 9.04 -10.18
CA ILE A 33 -16.85 9.04 -9.40
C ILE A 33 -17.25 10.46 -9.03
N ARG A 34 -16.30 11.28 -8.58
CA ARG A 34 -16.56 12.68 -8.23
C ARG A 34 -17.04 13.53 -9.41
N LEU A 35 -16.48 13.31 -10.59
CA LEU A 35 -16.76 14.13 -11.78
C LEU A 35 -18.00 13.70 -12.55
N LYS A 36 -18.26 12.39 -12.61
CA LYS A 36 -19.27 11.80 -13.49
C LYS A 36 -20.44 11.20 -12.74
N GLY A 37 -20.39 11.21 -11.40
CA GLY A 37 -21.30 10.45 -10.58
C GLY A 37 -20.91 8.99 -10.50
N GLU A 38 -21.74 8.24 -9.77
CA GLU A 38 -21.43 6.89 -9.35
C GLU A 38 -21.58 5.88 -10.49
N ASN A 39 -20.72 4.85 -10.45
CA ASN A 39 -20.76 3.72 -11.35
C ASN A 39 -20.40 2.46 -10.56
N PRO A 40 -21.29 1.45 -10.49
CA PRO A 40 -21.04 0.21 -9.77
C PRO A 40 -19.73 -0.49 -10.19
N GLU A 41 -19.35 -0.43 -11.46
CA GLU A 41 -18.11 -1.04 -11.96
C GLU A 41 -16.86 -0.31 -11.43
N TRP A 42 -16.94 1.01 -11.25
CA TRP A 42 -15.83 1.76 -10.66
C TRP A 42 -15.69 1.47 -9.17
N VAL A 43 -16.81 1.38 -8.46
CA VAL A 43 -16.82 0.99 -7.04
C VAL A 43 -16.26 -0.42 -6.88
N ARG A 44 -16.74 -1.38 -7.67
CA ARG A 44 -16.22 -2.76 -7.70
C ARG A 44 -14.71 -2.78 -7.92
N ALA A 45 -14.23 -2.07 -8.94
CA ALA A 45 -12.81 -2.01 -9.25
C ALA A 45 -11.98 -1.39 -8.11
N ILE A 46 -12.50 -0.36 -7.42
CA ILE A 46 -11.85 0.22 -6.23
C ILE A 46 -11.76 -0.82 -5.13
N VAL A 47 -12.86 -1.53 -4.83
CA VAL A 47 -12.91 -2.57 -3.79
C VAL A 47 -11.91 -3.68 -4.11
N ASP A 48 -11.95 -4.23 -5.33
CA ASP A 48 -11.06 -5.32 -5.75
C ASP A 48 -9.57 -4.94 -5.67
N LEU A 49 -9.19 -3.76 -6.15
CA LEU A 49 -7.82 -3.27 -6.07
C LEU A 49 -7.39 -3.02 -4.62
N SER A 50 -8.28 -2.45 -3.82
CA SER A 50 -8.01 -2.14 -2.42
C SER A 50 -7.78 -3.39 -1.59
N VAL A 51 -8.64 -4.42 -1.77
CA VAL A 51 -8.48 -5.72 -1.11
C VAL A 51 -7.18 -6.38 -1.59
N ARG A 52 -7.00 -6.51 -2.91
CA ARG A 52 -5.85 -7.23 -3.47
C ARG A 52 -4.51 -6.63 -3.05
N TYR A 53 -4.39 -5.31 -3.01
CA TYR A 53 -3.12 -4.63 -2.76
C TYR A 53 -3.00 -4.01 -1.37
N GLY A 54 -3.97 -4.26 -0.48
CA GLY A 54 -3.96 -3.73 0.88
C GLY A 54 -3.90 -2.20 0.89
N ILE A 55 -4.73 -1.57 0.06
CA ILE A 55 -4.84 -0.12 -0.05
C ILE A 55 -6.11 0.28 0.67
N VAL A 56 -5.96 1.10 1.70
CA VAL A 56 -7.09 1.60 2.49
C VAL A 56 -7.71 2.78 1.74
N THR A 57 -9.00 2.68 1.49
CA THR A 57 -9.80 3.69 0.79
C THR A 57 -11.11 3.90 1.53
N PRO A 58 -11.87 4.99 1.23
CA PRO A 58 -13.20 5.17 1.80
C PRO A 58 -14.16 3.98 1.57
N TYR A 59 -13.90 3.17 0.55
CA TYR A 59 -14.71 2.01 0.15
C TYR A 59 -14.26 0.70 0.81
N THR A 60 -13.14 0.71 1.53
CA THR A 60 -12.51 -0.50 2.07
C THR A 60 -12.09 -0.38 3.54
N SER A 61 -12.73 0.52 4.29
CA SER A 61 -12.57 0.61 5.76
C SER A 61 -12.88 -0.72 6.47
N TYR A 62 -13.59 -1.64 5.78
CA TYR A 62 -13.98 -2.95 6.26
C TYR A 62 -12.90 -4.04 6.19
N LEU A 63 -11.79 -3.82 5.46
CA LEU A 63 -10.69 -4.79 5.34
C LEU A 63 -10.05 -5.15 6.68
N ILE A 64 -10.34 -4.37 7.71
CA ILE A 64 -9.70 -4.39 9.02
C ILE A 64 -10.42 -5.32 10.00
N THR A 65 -11.67 -5.70 9.74
CA THR A 65 -12.50 -6.36 10.77
C THR A 65 -13.09 -7.71 10.38
N GLU A 66 -13.24 -8.05 9.09
CA GLU A 66 -14.01 -9.23 8.67
C GLU A 66 -13.31 -10.08 7.59
N GLY A 67 -13.30 -11.41 7.78
CA GLY A 67 -12.72 -12.37 6.83
C GLY A 67 -13.48 -12.47 5.52
N ASP A 68 -14.73 -12.01 5.48
CA ASP A 68 -15.64 -12.15 4.33
C ASP A 68 -15.17 -11.34 3.12
N ALA A 69 -14.41 -10.26 3.32
CA ALA A 69 -13.83 -9.43 2.25
C ALA A 69 -12.84 -10.19 1.34
N LEU A 70 -12.38 -11.37 1.78
CA LEU A 70 -11.52 -12.24 0.98
C LEU A 70 -12.31 -13.12 0.00
N THR A 71 -13.61 -13.32 0.22
CA THR A 71 -14.48 -14.08 -0.67
C THR A 71 -15.04 -13.21 -1.78
N LEU A 72 -15.33 -13.82 -2.94
CA LEU A 72 -16.04 -13.12 -4.02
C LEU A 72 -17.40 -12.56 -3.56
N ALA A 73 -18.17 -13.35 -2.81
CA ALA A 73 -19.49 -12.95 -2.32
C ALA A 73 -19.41 -11.77 -1.35
N GLY A 74 -18.43 -11.76 -0.44
CA GLY A 74 -18.24 -10.65 0.49
C GLY A 74 -17.81 -9.36 -0.21
N ARG A 75 -16.94 -9.43 -1.23
CA ARG A 75 -16.57 -8.24 -2.04
C ARG A 75 -17.76 -7.66 -2.79
N GLU A 76 -18.62 -8.52 -3.33
CA GLU A 76 -19.86 -8.09 -3.98
C GLU A 76 -20.81 -7.41 -2.98
N ALA A 77 -20.98 -8.00 -1.79
CA ALA A 77 -21.80 -7.41 -0.73
C ALA A 77 -21.26 -6.04 -0.26
N ILE A 78 -19.94 -5.90 -0.12
CA ILE A 78 -19.30 -4.61 0.20
C ILE A 78 -19.57 -3.60 -0.92
N THR A 79 -19.37 -4.01 -2.18
CA THR A 79 -19.60 -3.14 -3.34
C THR A 79 -21.05 -2.62 -3.36
N GLN A 80 -22.02 -3.52 -3.21
CA GLN A 80 -23.45 -3.16 -3.18
C GLN A 80 -23.79 -2.28 -1.97
N GLY A 81 -23.25 -2.60 -0.79
CA GLY A 81 -23.44 -1.80 0.42
C GLY A 81 -22.91 -0.38 0.27
N GLU A 82 -21.73 -0.21 -0.34
CA GLU A 82 -21.14 1.10 -0.59
C GLU A 82 -21.91 1.89 -1.65
N VAL A 83 -22.34 1.24 -2.75
CA VAL A 83 -23.21 1.85 -3.76
C VAL A 83 -24.48 2.38 -3.10
N ASN A 84 -25.19 1.54 -2.35
CA ASN A 84 -26.44 1.94 -1.67
C ASN A 84 -26.23 3.08 -0.67
N ARG A 85 -25.11 3.07 0.08
CA ARG A 85 -24.80 4.13 1.05
C ARG A 85 -24.59 5.47 0.35
N LEU A 86 -23.89 5.48 -0.77
CA LEU A 86 -23.52 6.69 -1.49
C LEU A 86 -24.71 7.25 -2.29
N GLU A 87 -25.54 6.39 -2.89
CA GLU A 87 -26.82 6.80 -3.48
C GLU A 87 -27.77 7.46 -2.45
N ALA A 88 -27.72 7.00 -1.20
CA ALA A 88 -28.51 7.56 -0.09
C ALA A 88 -27.85 8.79 0.56
N ALA A 89 -26.59 9.08 0.26
CA ALA A 89 -25.87 10.20 0.86
C ALA A 89 -26.27 11.53 0.20
N PRO A 90 -26.51 12.61 0.97
CA PRO A 90 -26.84 13.90 0.40
C PRO A 90 -25.71 14.39 -0.51
N ALA A 91 -26.09 14.89 -1.69
CA ALA A 91 -25.15 15.40 -2.67
C ALA A 91 -24.35 16.58 -2.10
N GLN A 92 -23.02 16.39 -2.07
CA GLN A 92 -21.96 17.33 -1.67
C GLN A 92 -21.60 17.38 -0.19
N SER A 93 -20.44 16.80 0.15
CA SER A 93 -19.68 17.26 1.30
C SER A 93 -19.04 18.61 0.94
N VAL A 94 -19.35 19.64 1.71
CA VAL A 94 -18.67 20.93 1.67
C VAL A 94 -17.92 21.15 2.98
N GLY A 95 -16.90 22.01 2.98
CA GLY A 95 -16.10 22.30 4.18
C GLY A 95 -14.83 21.46 4.30
N GLY A 96 -14.20 21.51 5.48
CA GLY A 96 -12.84 20.98 5.71
C GLY A 96 -12.68 19.49 5.36
N GLY A 97 -13.69 18.67 5.64
CA GLY A 97 -13.67 17.25 5.29
C GLY A 97 -13.60 17.00 3.78
N ALA A 98 -14.35 17.77 2.98
CA ALA A 98 -14.33 17.66 1.53
C ALA A 98 -12.97 18.05 0.93
N VAL A 99 -12.32 19.05 1.52
CA VAL A 99 -10.96 19.47 1.14
C VAL A 99 -9.96 18.36 1.47
N GLN A 100 -10.03 17.79 2.67
CA GLN A 100 -9.17 16.68 3.06
C GLN A 100 -9.33 15.48 2.11
N THR A 101 -10.58 15.04 1.87
CA THR A 101 -10.86 13.96 0.92
C THR A 101 -10.33 14.25 -0.48
N SER A 102 -10.40 15.52 -0.92
CA SER A 102 -9.82 15.94 -2.21
C SER A 102 -8.30 15.77 -2.24
N GLN A 103 -7.63 16.16 -1.15
CA GLN A 103 -6.17 16.02 -1.02
C GLN A 103 -5.77 14.54 -0.97
N ASP A 104 -6.48 13.72 -0.22
CA ASP A 104 -6.22 12.28 -0.12
C ASP A 104 -6.37 11.58 -1.48
N GLN A 105 -7.42 11.90 -2.23
CA GLN A 105 -7.64 11.38 -3.59
C GLN A 105 -6.53 11.81 -4.56
N ALA A 106 -6.13 13.07 -4.50
CA ALA A 106 -5.04 13.60 -5.33
C ALA A 106 -3.71 12.92 -5.00
N ALA A 107 -3.44 12.66 -3.71
CA ALA A 107 -2.25 11.96 -3.25
C ALA A 107 -2.19 10.52 -3.79
N LEU A 108 -3.31 9.81 -3.84
CA LEU A 108 -3.38 8.48 -4.45
C LEU A 108 -3.11 8.53 -5.95
N GLN A 109 -3.76 9.46 -6.67
CA GLN A 109 -3.62 9.56 -8.14
C GLN A 109 -2.19 9.96 -8.55
N GLY A 110 -1.57 10.86 -7.81
CA GLY A 110 -0.21 11.36 -8.06
C GLY A 110 0.89 10.58 -7.35
N ALA A 111 0.58 9.45 -6.68
CA ALA A 111 1.54 8.72 -5.86
C ALA A 111 2.81 8.37 -6.65
N GLU A 112 3.99 8.72 -6.13
CA GLU A 112 5.28 8.33 -6.72
C GLU A 112 5.82 7.03 -6.13
N SER A 113 5.26 6.60 -4.99
CA SER A 113 5.61 5.36 -4.31
C SER A 113 4.39 4.70 -3.67
N ALA A 114 4.48 3.39 -3.45
CA ALA A 114 3.44 2.61 -2.78
C ALA A 114 3.52 2.82 -1.25
N ALA A 115 2.75 3.77 -0.71
CA ALA A 115 2.74 4.08 0.71
C ALA A 115 2.40 2.85 1.57
N ALA A 116 3.17 2.60 2.63
CA ALA A 116 2.85 1.54 3.59
C ALA A 116 1.55 1.88 4.35
N PRO A 117 0.76 0.87 4.78
CA PRO A 117 -0.34 1.11 5.72
C PRO A 117 0.18 1.79 6.99
N ALA A 118 -0.56 2.76 7.52
CA ALA A 118 -0.16 3.56 8.68
C ALA A 118 -1.25 3.58 9.75
N GLY A 119 -0.89 3.94 10.99
CA GLY A 119 -1.86 4.03 12.08
C GLY A 119 -2.51 2.68 12.43
N ALA A 120 -3.82 2.67 12.63
CA ALA A 120 -4.57 1.46 12.96
C ALA A 120 -4.48 0.39 11.85
N ASP A 121 -4.35 0.81 10.59
CA ASP A 121 -4.27 -0.07 9.43
C ASP A 121 -3.00 -0.90 9.41
N ALA A 122 -1.91 -0.41 10.02
CA ALA A 122 -0.63 -1.13 10.09
C ALA A 122 -0.71 -2.40 10.97
N ASN A 123 -1.67 -2.45 11.89
CA ASN A 123 -1.90 -3.65 12.72
C ASN A 123 -2.75 -4.69 12.00
N ALA A 124 -3.58 -4.26 11.05
CA ALA A 124 -4.52 -5.11 10.32
C ALA A 124 -4.01 -5.51 8.94
N VAL A 125 -3.17 -4.70 8.30
CA VAL A 125 -2.67 -4.91 6.95
C VAL A 125 -1.15 -4.81 6.94
N LYS A 126 -0.49 -5.81 6.33
CA LYS A 126 0.96 -5.82 6.10
C LYS A 126 1.26 -6.09 4.63
N ILE A 127 2.35 -5.50 4.16
CA ILE A 127 2.82 -5.68 2.78
C ILE A 127 4.14 -6.46 2.83
N VAL A 128 4.20 -7.55 2.08
CA VAL A 128 5.39 -8.40 1.96
C VAL A 128 5.69 -8.61 0.49
N GLY A 129 6.79 -8.02 0.01
CA GLY A 129 7.07 -7.95 -1.42
C GLY A 129 5.91 -7.27 -2.17
N ALA A 130 5.33 -7.96 -3.15
CA ALA A 130 4.22 -7.45 -3.95
C ALA A 130 2.83 -7.76 -3.36
N ARG A 131 2.79 -8.42 -2.20
CA ARG A 131 1.58 -9.06 -1.65
C ARG A 131 1.08 -8.32 -0.43
N ALA A 132 -0.23 -8.28 -0.27
CA ALA A 132 -0.88 -7.76 0.91
C ALA A 132 -1.40 -8.92 1.77
N PHE A 133 -1.26 -8.75 3.08
CA PHE A 133 -1.74 -9.68 4.09
C PHE A 133 -2.64 -8.93 5.05
N VAL A 134 -3.79 -9.51 5.35
CA VAL A 134 -4.74 -9.00 6.34
C VAL A 134 -4.72 -9.90 7.58
N ASN A 135 -4.84 -9.31 8.76
CA ASN A 135 -4.95 -10.06 10.00
C ASN A 135 -6.43 -10.37 10.27
N VAL A 136 -6.81 -11.64 10.11
CA VAL A 136 -8.17 -12.12 10.37
C VAL A 136 -8.13 -13.05 11.56
N GLY A 137 -8.66 -12.63 12.71
CA GLY A 137 -8.70 -13.46 13.91
C GLY A 137 -7.32 -13.94 14.40
N GLY A 138 -6.28 -13.14 14.22
CA GLY A 138 -4.90 -13.50 14.57
C GLY A 138 -4.22 -14.44 13.56
N VAL A 139 -4.77 -14.59 12.36
CA VAL A 139 -4.15 -15.31 11.24
C VAL A 139 -3.82 -14.31 10.13
N TRP A 140 -2.54 -14.19 9.79
CA TRP A 140 -2.13 -13.37 8.65
C TRP A 140 -2.51 -14.08 7.36
N THR A 141 -3.42 -13.52 6.59
CA THR A 141 -4.01 -14.15 5.41
C THR A 141 -3.68 -13.33 4.18
N ASP A 142 -3.11 -13.97 3.17
CA ASP A 142 -2.89 -13.34 1.87
C ASP A 142 -4.21 -12.94 1.21
N THR A 143 -4.28 -11.72 0.68
CA THR A 143 -5.52 -11.16 0.10
C THR A 143 -5.98 -11.83 -1.20
N GLN A 144 -5.15 -12.68 -1.81
CA GLN A 144 -5.51 -13.51 -2.96
C GLN A 144 -6.06 -14.88 -2.56
N PHE A 145 -5.98 -15.26 -1.29
CA PHE A 145 -6.64 -16.46 -0.79
C PHE A 145 -8.15 -16.23 -0.71
N ASP A 146 -8.93 -17.09 -1.38
CA ASP A 146 -10.38 -17.12 -1.25
C ASP A 146 -10.78 -18.36 -0.42
N PRO A 147 -11.23 -18.21 0.83
CA PRO A 147 -11.59 -19.33 1.69
C PRO A 147 -12.83 -20.10 1.21
N SER A 148 -13.63 -19.53 0.28
CA SER A 148 -14.80 -20.21 -0.29
C SER A 148 -14.45 -21.10 -1.48
N ALA A 149 -13.32 -20.83 -2.15
CA ALA A 149 -12.91 -21.54 -3.37
C ALA A 149 -11.63 -22.36 -3.19
N MET A 150 -10.79 -22.05 -2.20
CA MET A 150 -9.48 -22.66 -1.99
C MET A 150 -9.43 -23.49 -0.71
N LYS A 151 -8.67 -24.58 -0.74
CA LYS A 151 -8.36 -25.40 0.43
C LYS A 151 -6.92 -25.17 0.87
N THR A 152 -6.71 -25.10 2.18
CA THR A 152 -5.37 -24.94 2.74
C THR A 152 -4.63 -26.28 2.83
N THR A 153 -3.33 -26.22 2.58
CA THR A 153 -2.36 -27.27 2.86
C THR A 153 -1.64 -26.89 4.15
N LYS A 154 -1.87 -27.65 5.22
CA LYS A 154 -1.34 -27.33 6.54
C LYS A 154 0.16 -27.61 6.64
N VAL A 155 0.90 -26.68 7.23
CA VAL A 155 2.34 -26.77 7.46
C VAL A 155 2.58 -26.56 8.95
N GLN A 156 3.16 -27.55 9.63
CA GLN A 156 3.48 -27.41 11.05
C GLN A 156 4.63 -26.41 11.23
N PHE A 157 4.42 -25.37 12.04
CA PHE A 157 5.43 -24.37 12.34
C PHE A 157 6.70 -25.02 12.93
N GLY A 158 7.87 -24.68 12.35
CA GLY A 158 9.17 -25.15 12.81
C GLY A 158 9.46 -26.64 12.53
N SER A 159 8.65 -27.32 11.74
CA SER A 159 8.93 -28.69 11.26
C SER A 159 10.00 -28.72 10.15
N ASP A 160 10.54 -29.90 9.87
CA ASP A 160 11.46 -30.08 8.73
C ASP A 160 10.80 -29.69 7.40
N ASP A 161 9.52 -30.04 7.21
CA ASP A 161 8.74 -29.67 6.04
C ASP A 161 8.56 -28.14 5.92
N TYR A 162 8.41 -27.44 7.04
CA TYR A 162 8.34 -25.97 7.07
C TYR A 162 9.63 -25.33 6.57
N PHE A 163 10.79 -25.81 7.02
CA PHE A 163 12.09 -25.31 6.56
C PHE A 163 12.38 -25.72 5.11
N ALA A 164 12.04 -26.95 4.72
CA ALA A 164 12.19 -27.42 3.35
C ALA A 164 11.35 -26.60 2.36
N LEU A 165 10.11 -26.27 2.74
CA LEU A 165 9.23 -25.42 1.94
C LEU A 165 9.80 -24.01 1.75
N MET A 166 10.31 -23.37 2.82
CA MET A 166 10.96 -22.06 2.71
C MET A 166 12.24 -22.10 1.87
N GLY A 167 13.00 -23.19 1.96
CA GLY A 167 14.20 -23.39 1.13
C GLY A 167 13.89 -23.56 -0.35
N ALA A 168 12.81 -24.27 -0.68
CA ALA A 168 12.36 -24.45 -2.06
C ALA A 168 11.72 -23.17 -2.64
N ARG A 169 11.13 -22.31 -1.79
CA ARG A 169 10.32 -21.16 -2.19
C ARG A 169 10.67 -19.93 -1.35
N PRO A 170 11.71 -19.18 -1.74
CA PRO A 170 12.19 -18.01 -0.99
C PRO A 170 11.09 -16.96 -0.71
N ASP A 171 10.14 -16.80 -1.64
CA ASP A 171 9.01 -15.87 -1.50
C ASP A 171 8.10 -16.18 -0.30
N LEU A 172 8.08 -17.43 0.18
CA LEU A 172 7.29 -17.85 1.34
C LEU A 172 7.92 -17.42 2.67
N GLY A 173 9.25 -17.34 2.74
CA GLY A 173 9.96 -17.05 3.98
C GLY A 173 9.57 -15.68 4.57
N ALA A 174 9.46 -14.66 3.72
CA ALA A 174 9.06 -13.33 4.15
C ALA A 174 7.59 -13.30 4.65
N ALA A 175 6.69 -14.09 4.07
CA ALA A 175 5.31 -14.21 4.51
C ALA A 175 5.22 -14.95 5.85
N PHE A 176 5.97 -16.05 6.02
CA PHE A 176 6.01 -16.80 7.27
C PHE A 176 6.61 -16.01 8.44
N ALA A 177 7.44 -15.01 8.18
CA ALA A 177 7.94 -14.09 9.20
C ALA A 177 6.84 -13.18 9.81
N LEU A 178 5.65 -13.12 9.22
CA LEU A 178 4.55 -12.29 9.73
C LEU A 178 4.00 -12.78 11.07
N GLY A 179 4.12 -14.09 11.37
CA GLY A 179 3.67 -14.67 12.64
C GLY A 179 3.65 -16.20 12.63
N GLN A 180 3.18 -16.78 13.73
CA GLN A 180 3.08 -18.24 13.89
C GLN A 180 1.89 -18.87 13.12
N ARG A 181 0.92 -18.06 12.69
CA ARG A 181 -0.21 -18.48 11.87
C ARG A 181 -0.33 -17.59 10.64
N VAL A 182 -0.07 -18.17 9.48
CA VAL A 182 -0.04 -17.47 8.20
C VAL A 182 -0.67 -18.34 7.13
N ILE A 183 -1.57 -17.78 6.33
CA ILE A 183 -2.08 -18.38 5.09
C ILE A 183 -1.47 -17.61 3.92
N VAL A 184 -0.77 -18.31 3.05
CA VAL A 184 -0.06 -17.71 1.91
C VAL A 184 -0.28 -18.55 0.65
N LEU A 185 -0.69 -17.90 -0.43
CA LEU A 185 -0.86 -18.52 -1.74
C LEU A 185 0.48 -18.61 -2.48
N ASN A 186 0.84 -19.73 -3.08
CA ASN A 186 2.08 -19.83 -3.86
C ASN A 186 1.88 -20.88 -4.96
N ASP A 187 2.03 -20.45 -6.22
CA ASP A 187 1.64 -21.18 -7.44
C ASP A 187 0.29 -21.91 -7.32
N GLY A 188 -0.73 -21.19 -6.84
CA GLY A 188 -2.09 -21.72 -6.71
C GLY A 188 -2.34 -22.61 -5.48
N VAL A 189 -1.31 -22.93 -4.70
CA VAL A 189 -1.44 -23.68 -3.45
C VAL A 189 -1.51 -22.73 -2.26
N ALA A 190 -2.55 -22.84 -1.45
CA ALA A 190 -2.67 -22.08 -0.20
C ALA A 190 -2.01 -22.86 0.94
N TYR A 191 -0.87 -22.39 1.44
CA TYR A 191 -0.18 -22.99 2.58
C TYR A 191 -0.64 -22.29 3.87
N GLU A 192 -1.05 -23.07 4.86
CA GLU A 192 -1.46 -22.58 6.18
C GLU A 192 -0.49 -23.06 7.24
N VAL A 193 0.26 -22.14 7.84
CA VAL A 193 1.13 -22.44 8.97
C VAL A 193 0.29 -22.60 10.23
N VAL A 194 0.38 -23.77 10.84
CA VAL A 194 -0.32 -24.15 12.07
C VAL A 194 0.66 -24.54 13.17
N GLY A 195 0.31 -24.34 14.43
CA GLY A 195 1.14 -24.77 15.57
C GLY A 195 1.02 -26.27 15.88
N GLU A 196 -0.02 -26.92 15.37
CA GLU A 196 -0.32 -28.34 15.59
C GLU A 196 0.42 -29.24 14.58
N SER A 197 0.44 -30.54 14.87
CA SER A 197 0.98 -31.54 13.94
C SER A 197 0.22 -31.51 12.61
N ALA A 198 0.96 -31.51 11.50
CA ALA A 198 0.42 -31.51 10.15
C ALA A 198 0.84 -32.81 9.41
N PRO A 199 0.03 -33.29 8.45
CA PRO A 199 0.44 -34.38 7.57
C PRO A 199 1.72 -34.04 6.80
N PRO A 200 2.55 -35.05 6.42
CA PRO A 200 3.75 -34.82 5.62
C PRO A 200 3.45 -34.09 4.31
N LEU A 201 4.31 -33.15 3.94
CA LEU A 201 4.17 -32.34 2.75
C LEU A 201 4.99 -32.88 1.57
N THR A 202 4.42 -32.76 0.37
CA THR A 202 5.20 -32.86 -0.86
C THR A 202 5.76 -31.48 -1.18
N ILE A 203 7.08 -31.32 -1.04
CA ILE A 203 7.75 -30.05 -1.29
C ILE A 203 7.76 -29.77 -2.80
N PRO A 204 7.25 -28.61 -3.26
CA PRO A 204 7.31 -28.26 -4.68
C PRO A 204 8.77 -28.11 -5.13
N PRO A 205 9.06 -28.30 -6.43
CA PRO A 205 10.40 -28.08 -6.96
C PRO A 205 10.90 -26.69 -6.58
N THR A 206 12.19 -26.58 -6.24
CA THR A 206 12.79 -25.29 -5.95
C THR A 206 12.56 -24.36 -7.13
N ALA A 207 11.96 -23.19 -6.86
CA ALA A 207 12.01 -22.10 -7.82
C ALA A 207 13.47 -21.69 -7.89
N ASN A 208 14.24 -22.29 -8.81
CA ASN A 208 15.59 -21.83 -9.07
C ASN A 208 15.46 -20.33 -9.33
N PRO A 209 16.18 -19.45 -8.59
CA PRO A 209 16.44 -18.16 -9.16
C PRO A 209 17.09 -18.50 -10.50
N VAL A 210 16.52 -18.03 -11.61
CA VAL A 210 17.29 -17.94 -12.83
C VAL A 210 18.51 -17.16 -12.39
N ALA A 211 19.63 -17.86 -12.21
CA ALA A 211 20.90 -17.21 -12.00
C ALA A 211 21.00 -16.30 -13.21
N THR A 212 21.03 -15.00 -12.94
CA THR A 212 21.39 -14.00 -13.92
C THR A 212 22.84 -14.31 -14.30
N GLU A 213 23.02 -15.33 -15.14
CA GLU A 213 24.25 -15.63 -15.82
C GLU A 213 24.35 -14.56 -16.90
N VAL A 214 24.80 -13.38 -16.47
CA VAL A 214 25.38 -12.38 -17.36
C VAL A 214 26.74 -12.91 -17.78
N ALA A 215 26.75 -14.03 -18.52
CA ALA A 215 27.94 -14.49 -19.21
C ALA A 215 28.17 -13.56 -20.40
N ALA A 216 28.92 -12.50 -20.13
CA ALA A 216 30.02 -12.02 -20.96
C ALA A 216 29.93 -12.33 -22.47
N ALA A 217 29.07 -11.62 -23.20
CA ALA A 217 29.22 -11.48 -24.65
C ALA A 217 28.50 -10.22 -25.19
N MET A 218 28.75 -9.06 -24.58
CA MET A 218 28.43 -7.79 -25.22
C MET A 218 29.62 -6.86 -25.05
N THR A 219 30.55 -6.92 -26.01
CA THR A 219 31.45 -5.81 -26.29
C THR A 219 30.57 -4.60 -26.62
N PRO A 220 30.66 -3.47 -25.90
CA PRO A 220 29.89 -2.30 -26.28
C PRO A 220 30.49 -1.75 -27.59
N VAL A 221 29.73 -1.85 -28.68
CA VAL A 221 29.98 -1.02 -29.87
C VAL A 221 29.54 0.39 -29.49
N LEU A 222 30.50 1.28 -29.30
CA LEU A 222 30.26 2.72 -29.16
C LEU A 222 29.68 3.25 -30.47
N VAL A 223 28.37 3.51 -30.49
CA VAL A 223 27.71 4.24 -31.58
C VAL A 223 27.12 5.53 -31.02
N GLY A 224 27.58 6.65 -31.58
CA GLY A 224 26.81 7.89 -31.69
C GLY A 224 26.88 8.82 -30.48
N THR A 225 27.66 9.90 -30.65
CA THR A 225 27.59 11.14 -29.86
C THR A 225 26.15 11.65 -29.67
N PRO A 226 25.76 12.14 -28.47
CA PRO A 226 24.48 12.80 -28.30
C PRO A 226 24.44 14.12 -29.06
N VAL A 227 23.35 14.33 -29.82
CA VAL A 227 22.98 15.62 -30.38
C VAL A 227 22.61 16.57 -29.22
N PRO A 228 23.15 17.79 -29.14
CA PRO A 228 22.78 18.72 -28.08
C PRO A 228 21.34 19.22 -28.28
N VAL A 229 20.51 19.02 -27.25
CA VAL A 229 19.19 19.66 -27.12
C VAL A 229 19.43 21.16 -26.82
N PRO A 230 18.77 22.10 -27.51
CA PRO A 230 18.97 23.52 -27.24
C PRO A 230 18.37 23.90 -25.89
N THR A 231 19.23 24.41 -25.00
CA THR A 231 18.86 25.01 -23.71
C THR A 231 18.01 26.26 -23.94
N GLN A 232 16.75 26.26 -23.48
CA GLN A 232 15.96 27.49 -23.45
C GLN A 232 16.44 28.37 -22.29
N GLN A 233 16.97 29.54 -22.63
CA GLN A 233 17.41 30.57 -21.71
C GLN A 233 16.18 31.34 -21.16
N PRO A 234 16.10 31.64 -19.85
CA PRO A 234 14.99 32.41 -19.30
C PRO A 234 14.97 33.84 -19.85
N THR A 235 13.86 34.23 -20.48
CA THR A 235 13.63 35.60 -20.97
C THR A 235 13.58 36.58 -19.79
N ALA A 236 14.43 37.62 -19.85
CA ALA A 236 14.46 38.70 -18.88
C ALA A 236 13.17 39.52 -18.89
N ALA A 237 12.64 39.84 -17.70
CA ALA A 237 11.55 40.78 -17.49
C ALA A 237 12.01 42.23 -17.78
N PRO A 238 11.13 43.12 -18.28
CA PRO A 238 11.52 44.49 -18.59
C PRO A 238 11.70 45.31 -17.31
N THR A 239 12.85 45.97 -17.23
CA THR A 239 13.22 47.02 -16.29
C THR A 239 12.34 48.25 -16.47
N GLY A 240 11.62 48.64 -15.41
CA GLY A 240 11.06 49.97 -15.19
C GLY A 240 11.80 50.66 -14.04
N SER A 241 12.44 51.78 -14.34
CA SER A 241 13.12 52.68 -13.41
C SER A 241 12.29 53.95 -13.23
N ALA A 242 12.02 54.37 -11.98
CA ALA A 242 12.41 55.69 -11.45
C ALA A 242 11.74 56.04 -10.11
N GLY A 243 12.59 56.46 -9.15
CA GLY A 243 12.29 57.38 -8.02
C GLY A 243 11.83 56.70 -6.72
N GLY A 244 12.46 56.81 -5.56
CA GLY A 244 13.51 57.72 -5.08
C GLY A 244 13.12 58.26 -3.68
N ALA A 245 14.05 58.23 -2.73
CA ALA A 245 14.02 58.73 -1.34
C ALA A 245 13.28 57.84 -0.30
N GLY A 246 13.79 57.55 0.90
CA GLY A 246 15.01 57.97 1.61
C GLY A 246 14.83 57.70 3.12
N GLY A 247 15.92 57.37 3.82
CA GLY A 247 15.99 57.24 5.29
C GLY A 247 15.51 55.88 5.82
N GLY A 248 16.12 55.23 6.80
CA GLY A 248 17.10 55.63 7.80
C GLY A 248 16.92 54.69 9.00
N CYS A 249 18.03 54.32 9.63
CA CYS A 249 18.21 53.47 10.81
C CYS A 249 17.06 53.42 11.84
N ALA A 250 16.74 52.22 12.34
CA ALA A 250 16.55 51.98 13.79
C ALA A 250 16.48 50.46 14.09
N ALA A 251 17.47 49.99 14.84
CA ALA A 251 17.36 48.77 15.61
C ALA A 251 16.30 48.97 16.71
N ALA A 252 15.40 48.01 16.90
CA ALA A 252 14.45 48.02 18.00
C ALA A 252 14.48 46.66 18.72
N LEU A 253 14.74 46.77 20.01
CA LEU A 253 14.97 45.75 21.01
C LEU A 253 13.75 44.86 21.27
N ILE A 254 14.05 43.61 21.58
CA ILE A 254 13.18 42.59 22.17
C ILE A 254 12.80 43.00 23.60
N PRO A 255 11.52 42.93 24.01
CA PRO A 255 11.18 42.75 25.42
C PRO A 255 10.83 41.29 25.70
N LEU A 256 11.60 40.70 26.61
CA LEU A 256 11.32 39.47 27.33
C LEU A 256 9.94 39.53 28.01
N GLY A 257 9.04 38.63 27.62
CA GLY A 257 7.73 38.41 28.25
C GLY A 257 7.65 37.04 28.93
N ALA A 258 7.79 37.05 30.25
CA ALA A 258 7.53 36.03 31.26
C ALA A 258 7.06 34.62 30.83
N VAL A 259 7.94 33.63 31.04
CA VAL A 259 7.57 32.21 31.16
C VAL A 259 6.94 31.98 32.55
N VAL A 260 5.65 31.69 32.59
CA VAL A 260 4.96 31.22 33.80
C VAL A 260 5.14 29.70 33.89
N LEU A 261 6.07 29.26 34.73
CA LEU A 261 6.22 27.85 35.13
C LEU A 261 5.12 27.47 36.11
N VAL A 262 4.10 26.76 35.64
CA VAL A 262 3.11 26.10 36.49
C VAL A 262 3.73 24.84 37.09
N VAL A 263 4.16 24.94 38.35
CA VAL A 263 4.63 23.80 39.17
C VAL A 263 3.42 23.11 39.80
N TRP A 264 3.01 21.95 39.27
CA TRP A 264 2.11 21.04 39.98
C TRP A 264 2.89 20.25 41.02
N ARG A 265 2.79 20.69 42.28
CA ARG A 265 3.36 20.04 43.45
C ARG A 265 2.47 18.85 43.85
N ARG A 266 2.92 17.62 43.60
CA ARG A 266 2.32 16.40 44.17
C ARG A 266 2.43 16.44 45.70
N LEU A 267 1.29 16.35 46.39
CA LEU A 267 1.22 16.05 47.82
C LEU A 267 0.73 14.61 47.98
N PRO A 268 1.43 13.74 48.74
CA PRO A 268 0.93 12.44 49.15
C PRO A 268 0.28 12.54 50.54
N ARG A 269 -0.86 11.88 50.72
CA ARG A 269 -1.51 11.50 52.01
C ARG A 269 -2.79 10.75 51.62
N GLY A 270 -3.12 9.57 52.12
CA GLY A 270 -2.52 8.70 53.12
C GLY A 270 -3.50 7.53 53.30
N LYS A 271 -2.98 6.33 53.59
CA LYS A 271 -3.76 5.17 54.03
C LYS A 271 -4.65 5.55 55.21
N ARG A 272 -5.89 5.07 55.21
CA ARG A 272 -6.59 4.61 56.42
C ARG A 272 -7.36 3.35 56.09
N ASP A 273 -7.01 2.32 56.82
CA ASP A 273 -7.77 1.09 56.99
C ASP A 273 -9.10 1.39 57.70
N LEU A 274 -10.16 0.74 57.25
CA LEU A 274 -11.25 0.11 58.02
C LEU A 274 -12.22 -0.58 57.04
#